data_AF-A0AA91B815-F1
#
_entry.id   AF-A0AA91B815-F1
#
_cell.length_a   1.000
_cell.length_b   1.000
_cell.length_c   1.000
_cell.angle_alpha   90.00
_cell.angle_beta   90.00
_cell.angle_gamma   90.00
#
_symmetry.space_group_name_H-M   'P 1'
#
loop_
_entity.id
_entity.type
_entity.pdbx_description
1 polymer ?
#
loop_
_entity_poly.entity_id
_entity_poly.type
_entity_poly.pdbx_seq_one_letter_code
_entity_poly.pdbx_strand_id
1 'polypeptide(L)' 'MAALAIEFNDHVKRRYPDAEAAIRLASMDGLSVLGGLPHDKEVIQEILKETWESADDWFQT' A
#
# COMPACT_ATOMS: atom_id res chain seq x y z
N MET A 1 -0.86 -14.30 -2.71
CA MET A 1 -0.61 -12.85 -2.88
C MET A 1 -1.81 -12.00 -2.45
N ALA A 2 -2.54 -12.39 -1.40
CA ALA A 2 -3.73 -11.65 -0.96
C ALA A 2 -3.46 -10.80 0.29
N ALA A 3 -2.73 -11.33 1.28
CA ALA A 3 -2.58 -10.69 2.59
C ALA A 3 -1.92 -9.29 2.52
N LEU A 4 -0.78 -9.13 1.84
CA LEU A 4 -0.15 -7.82 1.66
C LEU A 4 -1.07 -6.81 0.95
N ALA A 5 -1.80 -7.26 -0.07
CA ALA A 5 -2.71 -6.39 -0.81
C ALA A 5 -3.89 -5.93 0.06
N ILE A 6 -4.38 -6.79 0.95
CA ILE A 6 -5.44 -6.48 1.91
C ILE A 6 -4.92 -5.47 2.94
N GLU A 7 -3.84 -5.79 3.64
CA GLU A 7 -3.31 -4.93 4.71
C GLU A 7 -2.84 -3.58 4.20
N PHE A 8 -2.15 -3.54 3.05
CA PHE A 8 -1.76 -2.29 2.43
C PHE A 8 -2.97 -1.43 2.06
N ASN A 9 -4.02 -2.04 1.49
CA ASN A 9 -5.24 -1.30 1.15
C ASN A 9 -5.96 -0.77 2.40
N ASP A 10 -5.99 -1.54 3.47
CA ASP A 10 -6.57 -1.10 4.75
C ASP A 10 -5.77 0.07 5.35
N HIS A 11 -4.44 0.02 5.30
CA HIS A 11 -3.58 1.12 5.75
C HIS A 11 -3.75 2.39 4.89
N VAL A 12 -3.80 2.25 3.57
CA VAL A 12 -4.07 3.38 2.66
C VAL A 12 -5.43 3.99 2.97
N LYS A 13 -6.49 3.19 3.14
CA LYS A 13 -7.85 3.67 3.44
C LYS A 13 -7.96 4.42 4.77
N ARG A 14 -7.15 4.09 5.78
CA ARG A 14 -7.10 4.85 7.05
C ARG A 14 -6.67 6.30 6.83
N ARG A 15 -5.83 6.57 5.82
CA ARG A 15 -5.34 7.92 5.50
C ARG A 15 -6.10 8.59 4.34
N TYR A 16 -6.58 7.78 3.40
CA TYR A 16 -7.28 8.17 2.18
C TYR A 16 -8.57 7.35 2.05
N PRO A 17 -9.66 7.71 2.74
CA PRO A 17 -10.86 6.88 2.86
C PRO A 17 -11.52 6.52 1.51
N ASP A 18 -11.41 7.42 0.53
CA ASP A 18 -12.00 7.26 -0.80
C ASP A 18 -11.03 6.59 -1.81
N ALA A 19 -9.82 6.22 -1.37
CA ALA A 19 -8.83 5.59 -2.24
C ALA A 19 -8.99 4.07 -2.30
N GLU A 20 -8.68 3.52 -3.46
CA GLU A 20 -8.51 2.08 -3.66
C GLU A 20 -7.06 1.79 -4.02
N ALA A 21 -6.43 0.88 -3.27
CA ALA A 21 -5.09 0.41 -3.55
C ALA A 21 -5.13 -1.03 -4.08
N ALA A 22 -4.32 -1.31 -5.08
CA ALA A 22 -4.15 -2.66 -5.63
C ALA A 22 -2.66 -2.99 -5.78
N ILE A 23 -2.28 -4.18 -5.33
CA ILE A 23 -0.95 -4.74 -5.55
C ILE A 23 -1.05 -5.85 -6.59
N ARG A 24 -0.14 -5.83 -7.57
CA ARG A 24 -0.07 -6.82 -8.64
C ARG A 24 1.39 -7.18 -8.91
N LEU A 25 1.65 -8.43 -9.26
CA LEU A 25 2.96 -8.83 -9.75
C LEU A 25 3.16 -8.28 -11.16
N ALA A 26 4.30 -7.64 -11.42
CA ALA A 26 4.64 -7.07 -12.71
C ALA A 26 6.10 -7.41 -13.07
N SER A 27 6.49 -7.17 -14.33
CA SER A 27 7.87 -7.41 -14.78
C SER A 27 8.88 -6.41 -14.21
N MET A 28 8.41 -5.29 -13.65
CA MET A 28 9.22 -4.23 -13.05
C MET A 28 8.49 -3.69 -11.82
N ASP A 29 9.27 -3.30 -10.81
CA ASP A 29 8.74 -2.62 -9.63
C ASP A 29 8.30 -1.20 -9.99
N GLY A 30 7.15 -0.79 -9.46
CA GLY A 30 6.62 0.55 -9.69
C GLY A 30 5.44 0.90 -8.80
N LEU A 31 5.33 2.18 -8.46
CA LEU A 31 4.18 2.75 -7.77
C LEU A 31 3.62 3.91 -8.61
N SER A 32 2.33 3.79 -8.94
CA SER A 32 1.56 4.83 -9.62
C SER A 32 0.47 5.34 -8.70
N VAL A 33 0.34 6.66 -8.60
CA VAL A 33 -0.71 7.35 -7.84
C VAL A 33 -1.46 8.24 -8.80
N LEU A 34 -2.78 8.07 -8.87
CA LEU A 34 -3.67 8.85 -9.74
C LEU A 34 -4.63 9.65 -8.88
N GLY A 35 -4.87 10.92 -9.24
CA GLY A 35 -5.80 11.80 -8.52
C GLY A 35 -5.28 12.36 -7.19
N GLY A 36 -4.04 12.04 -6.79
CA GLY A 36 -3.38 12.60 -5.61
C GLY A 36 -2.50 13.82 -5.89
N LEU A 37 -2.02 14.45 -4.82
CA LEU A 37 -0.99 15.48 -4.84
C LEU A 37 0.40 14.86 -5.04
N PRO A 38 1.41 15.63 -5.51
CA PRO A 38 2.76 15.11 -5.70
C PRO A 38 3.36 14.43 -4.46
N HIS A 39 3.07 14.95 -3.26
CA HIS A 39 3.55 14.39 -1.99
C HIS A 39 2.83 13.09 -1.58
N ASP A 40 1.61 12.82 -2.08
CA ASP A 40 0.88 11.59 -1.73
C ASP A 40 1.63 10.34 -2.18
N LYS A 41 2.43 10.44 -3.25
CA LYS A 41 3.29 9.33 -3.67
C LYS A 41 4.30 8.94 -2.59
N GLU A 42 4.90 9.92 -1.92
CA GLU A 42 5.88 9.68 -0.85
C GLU A 42 5.20 9.08 0.38
N VAL A 43 4.02 9.59 0.75
CA VAL A 43 3.21 9.05 1.86
C VAL A 43 2.80 7.60 1.59
N ILE A 44 2.33 7.30 0.38
CA ILE A 44 1.91 5.95 -0.01
C ILE A 44 3.11 4.99 -0.06
N GLN A 45 4.29 5.46 -0.45
CA GLN A 45 5.53 4.69 -0.36
C GLN A 45 5.89 4.32 1.09
N GLU A 46 5.76 5.27 2.02
CA GLU A 46 6.04 5.00 3.42
C GLU A 46 5.02 4.01 4.01
N ILE A 47 3.73 4.17 3.69
CA ILE A 47 2.70 3.19 4.09
C ILE A 47 3.03 1.79 3.57
N LEU A 48 3.45 1.67 2.30
CA LEU A 48 3.83 0.37 1.73
C LEU A 48 5.01 -0.25 2.47
N LYS A 49 6.02 0.57 2.79
CA LYS A 49 7.21 0.16 3.53
C LYS A 49 6.85 -0.28 4.94
N GLU A 50 6.11 0.52 5.70
CA GLU A 50 5.66 0.19 7.06
C GLU A 50 4.84 -1.10 7.10
N THR A 51 3.95 -1.29 6.12
CA THR A 51 3.15 -2.51 6.00
C THR A 51 4.05 -3.73 5.76
N TRP A 52 5.09 -3.60 4.94
CA TRP A 52 6.04 -4.68 4.71
C TRP A 52 6.94 -4.96 5.92
N GLU A 53 7.43 -3.91 6.59
CA GLU A 53 8.31 -4.03 7.76
C GLU A 53 7.59 -4.59 8.99
N SER A 54 6.27 -4.39 9.09
CA SER A 54 5.41 -4.98 10.12
C SER A 54 4.78 -6.33 9.73
N ALA A 55 5.24 -6.97 8.65
CA ALA A 55 4.65 -8.22 8.15
C ALA A 55 4.59 -9.34 9.19
N ASP A 56 5.54 -9.41 10.11
CA ASP A 56 5.55 -10.42 11.17
C ASP A 56 4.32 -10.30 12.11
N ASP A 57 3.73 -9.11 12.25
CA ASP A 57 2.59 -8.85 13.12
C ASP A 57 1.25 -9.25 12.50
N TRP A 58 1.09 -9.13 11.18
CA TRP A 58 -0.20 -9.34 10.49
C TRP A 58 -0.23 -10.54 9.56
N PHE A 59 0.92 -11.09 9.13
CA PHE A 59 0.95 -12.19 8.15
C PHE A 59 0.68 -13.56 8.77
N GLN A 60 0.84 -13.70 10.10
CA GLN A 60 0.65 -14.96 10.83
C GLN A 60 -0.79 -15.16 11.35
N THR A 61 -1.68 -14.19 11.15
CA THR A 61 -3.04 -14.17 11.74
C THR A 61 -4.08 -14.87 10.87
#